data_AF-A0A377X7X2-F1
#
_entry.id   AF-A0A377X7X2-F1
#
_cell.length_a   1.000
_cell.length_b   1.000
_cell.length_c   1.000
_cell.angle_alpha   90.00
_cell.angle_beta   90.00
_cell.angle_gamma   90.00
#
_symmetry.space_group_name_H-M   'P 1'
#
loop_
_entity.id
_entity.type
_entity.pdbx_description
1 polymer ?
#
loop_
_entity_poly.entity_id
_entity_poly.type
_entity_poly.pdbx_seq_one_letter_code
_entity_poly.pdbx_strand_id
1 'polypeptide(L)'
;MFIQPQVTLESGESVLLDEVIGANFAIIGWGCNPQWGLDAGQIARWRAIGVRFIQVVPEVQIHREQDNAPGTLRVGDRQNRLKSWFAQHNTAIAVVRPDRFVAALAIPQTLGAQLTALAEKMTLATGDTAHAEEKVA
;
A
#
# COMPACT_ATOMS: atom_id res chain seq x y z
N MET A 1 4.51 -12.57 -0.92
CA MET A 1 3.07 -12.23 -0.79
C MET A 1 2.89 -11.41 0.48
N PHE A 2 2.04 -10.39 0.47
CA PHE A 2 1.70 -9.62 1.66
C PHE A 2 0.67 -10.38 2.50
N ILE A 3 0.71 -10.23 3.82
CA ILE A 3 -0.22 -10.92 4.71
C ILE A 3 -1.60 -10.22 4.69
N GLN A 4 -2.68 -11.00 4.76
CA GLN A 4 -4.05 -10.47 4.81
C GLN A 4 -4.73 -10.79 6.15
N PRO A 5 -4.28 -10.19 7.28
CA PRO A 5 -4.92 -10.42 8.58
C PRO A 5 -6.24 -9.65 8.71
N GLN A 6 -6.99 -9.95 9.76
CA GLN A 6 -8.07 -9.07 10.22
C GLN A 6 -7.49 -7.76 10.77
N VAL A 7 -8.18 -6.66 10.45
CA VAL A 7 -7.86 -5.31 10.91
C VAL A 7 -9.13 -4.65 11.44
N THR A 8 -8.96 -3.67 12.32
CA THR A 8 -10.06 -2.86 12.86
C THR A 8 -10.16 -1.56 12.08
N LEU A 9 -11.33 -1.19 11.60
CA LEU A 9 -11.59 0.12 10.96
C LEU A 9 -11.80 1.21 12.02
N GLU A 10 -11.72 2.48 11.62
CA GLU A 10 -12.06 3.61 12.52
C GLU A 10 -13.52 3.57 13.01
N SER A 11 -14.41 2.84 12.33
CA SER A 11 -15.78 2.56 12.80
C SER A 11 -15.83 1.57 13.97
N GLY A 12 -14.73 0.88 14.27
CA GLY A 12 -14.66 -0.24 15.22
C GLY A 12 -14.99 -1.60 14.62
N GLU A 13 -15.39 -1.66 13.34
CA GLU A 13 -15.64 -2.92 12.64
C GLU A 13 -14.34 -3.70 12.38
N SER A 14 -14.40 -5.03 12.48
CA SER A 14 -13.27 -5.89 12.13
C SER A 14 -13.51 -6.56 10.78
N VAL A 15 -12.61 -6.31 9.83
CA VAL A 15 -12.67 -6.81 8.44
C VAL A 15 -11.33 -7.40 8.02
N LEU A 16 -11.28 -8.17 6.94
CA LEU A 16 -9.98 -8.56 6.37
C LEU A 16 -9.30 -7.34 5.74
N LEU A 17 -7.97 -7.24 5.87
CA LEU A 17 -7.20 -6.22 5.16
C LEU A 17 -7.42 -6.28 3.65
N ASP A 18 -7.76 -7.47 3.14
CA ASP A 18 -8.08 -7.69 1.74
C ASP A 18 -9.27 -6.84 1.27
N GLU A 19 -10.31 -6.75 2.08
CA GLU A 19 -11.52 -5.99 1.80
C GLU A 19 -11.24 -4.48 1.80
N VAL A 20 -10.31 -4.02 2.65
CA VAL A 20 -9.88 -2.61 2.70
C VAL A 20 -9.12 -2.21 1.43
N ILE A 21 -8.28 -3.12 0.92
CA ILE A 21 -7.51 -2.91 -0.31
C ILE A 21 -8.42 -3.04 -1.54
N GLY A 22 -9.28 -4.06 -1.59
CA GLY A 22 -10.11 -4.40 -2.73
C GLY A 22 -9.28 -4.79 -3.97
N ALA A 23 -9.80 -4.57 -5.18
CA ALA A 23 -9.07 -4.86 -6.43
C ALA A 23 -7.99 -3.82 -6.79
N ASN A 24 -7.50 -3.05 -5.80
CA ASN A 24 -6.64 -1.91 -6.03
C ASN A 24 -5.19 -2.20 -5.64
N PHE A 25 -4.30 -1.32 -6.09
CA PHE A 25 -3.00 -1.14 -5.45
C PHE A 25 -3.17 -0.51 -4.07
N ALA A 26 -2.28 -0.83 -3.15
CA ALA A 26 -2.21 -0.19 -1.84
C ALA A 26 -0.79 0.24 -1.47
N ILE A 27 -0.68 1.39 -0.83
CA ILE A 27 0.54 1.86 -0.17
C ILE A 27 0.26 1.85 1.32
N ILE A 28 0.88 0.90 2.01
CA ILE A 28 0.58 0.56 3.40
C ILE A 28 1.75 0.99 4.27
N GLY A 29 1.52 1.95 5.18
CA GLY A 29 2.51 2.45 6.13
C GLY A 29 2.23 1.96 7.55
N TRP A 30 3.21 1.36 8.22
CA TRP A 30 3.14 1.03 9.64
C TRP A 30 3.59 2.22 10.50
N GLY A 31 2.70 2.76 11.32
CA GLY A 31 2.99 3.85 12.26
C GLY A 31 3.45 5.16 11.62
N CYS A 32 3.27 5.32 10.32
CA CYS A 32 3.71 6.50 9.57
C CYS A 32 2.70 6.85 8.48
N ASN A 33 2.74 8.11 8.03
CA ASN A 33 1.91 8.56 6.93
C ASN A 33 2.42 7.98 5.59
N PRO A 34 1.61 7.18 4.88
CA PRO A 34 2.03 6.53 3.63
C PRO A 34 2.22 7.52 2.46
N GLN A 35 1.94 8.81 2.66
CA GLN A 35 2.11 9.89 1.68
C GLN A 35 3.29 10.81 2.00
N TRP A 36 3.94 10.69 3.16
CA TRP A 36 4.94 11.66 3.63
C TRP A 36 6.12 11.84 2.68
N GLY A 37 6.59 10.76 2.06
CA GLY A 37 7.72 10.78 1.13
C GLY A 37 7.37 11.11 -0.32
N LEU A 38 6.13 11.55 -0.58
CA LEU A 38 5.61 11.79 -1.92
C LEU A 38 5.34 13.27 -2.15
N ASP A 39 5.63 13.73 -3.36
CA ASP A 39 5.16 15.04 -3.80
C ASP A 39 3.68 14.99 -4.24
N ALA A 40 3.07 16.16 -4.39
CA ALA A 40 1.66 16.29 -4.77
C ALA A 40 1.34 15.66 -6.14
N GLY A 41 2.28 15.70 -7.09
CA GLY A 41 2.13 15.11 -8.42
C GLY A 41 2.13 13.58 -8.38
N GLN A 42 3.01 13.00 -7.57
CA GLN A 42 3.05 11.56 -7.30
C GLN A 42 1.75 11.11 -6.62
N ILE A 43 1.32 11.80 -5.57
CA ILE A 43 0.06 11.49 -4.88
C ILE A 43 -1.12 11.53 -5.86
N ALA A 44 -1.24 12.58 -6.66
CA ALA A 44 -2.31 12.71 -7.65
C ALA A 44 -2.28 11.58 -8.69
N ARG A 45 -1.09 11.23 -9.20
CA ARG A 45 -0.93 10.12 -10.17
C ARG A 45 -1.41 8.78 -9.60
N TRP A 46 -0.99 8.45 -8.38
CA TRP A 46 -1.38 7.19 -7.75
C TRP A 46 -2.87 7.15 -7.38
N ARG A 47 -3.45 8.28 -6.97
CA ARG A 47 -4.91 8.39 -6.77
C ARG A 47 -5.68 8.21 -8.07
N ALA A 48 -5.20 8.74 -9.19
CA ALA A 48 -5.86 8.62 -10.48
C ALA A 48 -6.01 7.17 -10.96
N ILE A 49 -5.13 6.26 -10.52
CA ILE A 49 -5.22 4.82 -10.82
C ILE A 49 -5.88 4.00 -9.69
N GLY A 50 -6.47 4.66 -8.69
CA GLY A 50 -7.22 4.01 -7.62
C GLY A 50 -6.40 3.47 -6.44
N VAL A 51 -5.14 3.91 -6.26
CA VAL A 51 -4.34 3.48 -5.09
C VAL A 51 -5.02 3.80 -3.78
N ARG A 52 -5.00 2.83 -2.86
CA ARG A 52 -5.42 2.99 -1.46
C ARG A 52 -4.21 3.33 -0.60
N PHE A 53 -4.19 4.53 -0.03
CA PHE A 53 -3.23 4.90 1.00
C PHE A 53 -3.74 4.41 2.34
N ILE A 54 -3.02 3.49 3.00
CA ILE A 54 -3.45 2.85 4.23
C ILE A 54 -2.39 3.07 5.32
N GLN A 55 -2.79 3.69 6.42
CA GLN A 55 -1.99 3.71 7.64
C GLN A 55 -2.44 2.58 8.56
N VAL A 56 -1.47 1.77 8.98
CA VAL A 56 -1.66 0.75 10.01
C VAL A 56 -1.08 1.27 11.31
N VAL A 57 -1.86 1.20 12.39
CA VAL A 57 -1.43 1.54 13.74
C VAL A 57 -1.76 0.39 14.71
N PRO A 58 -1.12 0.30 15.89
CA PRO A 58 -1.64 -0.55 16.95
C PRO A 58 -3.12 -0.27 17.21
N GLU A 59 -3.94 -1.30 17.45
CA GLU A 59 -5.40 -1.13 17.62
C GLU A 59 -5.75 -0.07 18.68
N VAL A 60 -5.02 -0.02 19.79
CA VAL A 60 -5.19 0.97 20.87
C VAL A 60 -4.92 2.43 20.46
N GLN A 61 -4.29 2.65 19.29
CA GLN A 61 -3.97 3.96 18.75
C GLN A 61 -4.89 4.39 17.61
N ILE A 62 -5.89 3.58 17.24
CA ILE A 62 -6.75 3.86 16.09
C ILE A 62 -7.47 5.22 16.19
N HIS A 63 -7.89 5.62 17.40
CA HIS A 63 -8.55 6.90 17.67
C HIS A 63 -7.60 8.00 18.20
N ARG A 64 -6.30 7.76 18.22
CA ARG A 64 -5.32 8.80 18.60
C ARG A 64 -5.11 9.78 17.45
N GLU A 65 -4.73 11.02 17.76
CA GLU A 65 -4.29 11.96 16.73
C GLU A 65 -3.06 11.40 16.00
N GLN A 66 -3.04 11.56 14.67
CA GLN A 66 -1.96 11.10 13.79
C GLN A 66 -1.77 12.13 12.68
N ASP A 67 -0.53 12.29 12.22
CA ASP A 67 -0.17 13.17 11.12
C ASP A 67 -0.47 12.52 9.74
N ASN A 68 -1.75 12.26 9.46
CA ASN A 68 -2.18 11.67 8.20
C ASN A 68 -2.61 12.72 7.19
N ALA A 69 -2.16 12.55 5.95
CA ALA A 69 -2.67 13.32 4.84
C ALA A 69 -4.14 12.93 4.52
N PRO A 70 -4.97 13.89 4.06
CA PRO A 70 -6.36 13.62 3.68
C PRO A 70 -6.49 12.46 2.69
N GLY A 71 -7.50 11.61 2.87
CA GLY A 71 -7.74 10.43 2.01
C GLY A 71 -6.89 9.20 2.36
N THR A 72 -6.15 9.24 3.47
CA THR A 72 -5.52 8.04 4.06
C THR A 72 -6.55 7.26 4.86
N LEU A 73 -6.67 5.96 4.58
CA LEU A 73 -7.47 5.04 5.38
C LEU A 73 -6.66 4.59 6.58
N ARG A 74 -7.26 4.61 7.76
CA ARG A 74 -6.60 4.10 8.97
C ARG A 74 -7.18 2.77 9.38
N VAL A 75 -6.30 1.84 9.73
CA VAL A 75 -6.66 0.53 10.25
C VAL A 75 -5.83 0.18 11.49
N GLY A 76 -6.47 -0.50 12.44
CA GLY A 76 -5.85 -1.04 13.65
C GLY A 76 -5.36 -2.48 13.45
N ASP A 77 -4.12 -2.75 13.85
CA ASP A 77 -3.56 -4.10 13.91
C ASP A 77 -3.88 -4.76 15.25
N ARG A 78 -5.01 -5.47 15.28
CA ARG A 78 -5.54 -6.15 16.47
C ARG A 78 -4.65 -7.28 16.99
N GLN A 79 -4.06 -8.04 16.08
CA GLN A 79 -3.29 -9.26 16.41
C GLN A 79 -1.78 -9.04 16.39
N ASN A 80 -1.32 -7.79 16.21
CA ASN A 80 0.09 -7.44 16.01
C ASN A 80 0.76 -8.17 14.81
N ARG A 81 -0.04 -8.68 13.86
CA ARG A 81 0.49 -9.46 12.74
C ARG A 81 1.19 -8.57 11.72
N LEU A 82 0.64 -7.38 11.48
CA LEU A 82 1.25 -6.38 10.60
C LEU A 82 2.52 -5.82 11.24
N LYS A 83 2.48 -5.51 12.55
CA LYS A 83 3.66 -5.15 13.33
C LYS A 83 4.79 -6.15 13.16
N SER A 84 4.52 -7.44 13.38
CA SER A 84 5.51 -8.51 13.23
C SER A 84 6.03 -8.63 11.81
N TRP A 85 5.16 -8.51 10.80
CA TRP A 85 5.57 -8.59 9.40
C TRP A 85 6.51 -7.44 9.01
N PHE A 86 6.18 -6.20 9.36
CA PHE A 86 7.03 -5.04 9.07
C PHE A 86 8.37 -5.12 9.81
N ALA A 87 8.37 -5.59 11.07
CA ALA A 87 9.60 -5.80 11.83
C ALA A 87 10.51 -6.85 11.19
N GLN A 88 9.96 -7.96 10.67
CA GLN A 88 10.73 -9.01 9.99
C GLN A 88 11.39 -8.51 8.70
N HIS A 89 10.77 -7.56 7.99
CA HIS A 89 11.27 -7.01 6.73
C HIS A 89 12.11 -5.73 6.92
N ASN A 90 12.30 -5.28 8.16
CA ASN A 90 13.03 -4.05 8.51
C ASN A 90 12.62 -2.83 7.67
N THR A 91 11.31 -2.66 7.49
CA THR A 91 10.71 -1.65 6.62
C THR A 91 9.49 -1.02 7.28
N ALA A 92 9.05 0.14 6.79
CA ALA A 92 7.89 0.85 7.32
C ALA A 92 6.75 0.96 6.31
N ILE A 93 7.03 0.78 5.02
CA ILE A 93 6.06 0.94 3.94
C ILE A 93 6.13 -0.25 3.00
N ALA A 94 4.97 -0.80 2.65
CA ALA A 94 4.80 -1.82 1.64
C ALA A 94 3.91 -1.31 0.52
N VAL A 95 4.35 -1.47 -0.72
CA VAL A 95 3.53 -1.23 -1.91
C VAL A 95 2.99 -2.58 -2.37
N VAL A 96 1.68 -2.74 -2.31
CA VAL A 96 0.97 -4.00 -2.55
C VAL A 96 0.15 -3.90 -3.82
N ARG A 97 0.26 -4.92 -4.66
CA ARG A 97 -0.48 -5.08 -5.92
C ARG A 97 -1.92 -5.57 -5.69
N PRO A 98 -2.80 -5.46 -6.69
CA PRO A 98 -4.13 -6.07 -6.65
C PRO A 98 -4.12 -7.59 -6.38
N ASP A 99 -3.07 -8.30 -6.80
CA ASP A 99 -2.87 -9.73 -6.55
C ASP A 99 -2.23 -10.05 -5.17
N ARG A 100 -2.08 -9.05 -4.29
CA ARG A 100 -1.47 -9.14 -2.95
C ARG A 100 0.00 -9.50 -2.92
N PHE A 101 0.69 -9.37 -4.05
CA PHE A 101 2.14 -9.40 -4.04
C PHE A 101 2.72 -8.03 -3.69
N VAL A 102 3.84 -8.06 -2.98
CA VAL A 102 4.59 -6.86 -2.65
C VAL A 102 5.36 -6.44 -3.90
N ALA A 103 5.03 -5.27 -4.45
CA ALA A 103 5.76 -4.67 -5.56
C ALA A 103 7.04 -3.96 -5.09
N ALA A 104 7.00 -3.35 -3.91
CA ALA A 104 8.14 -2.65 -3.32
C ALA A 104 8.04 -2.58 -1.80
N LEU A 105 9.20 -2.50 -1.15
CA LEU A 105 9.36 -2.17 0.26
C LEU A 105 10.14 -0.87 0.37
N ALA A 106 9.74 0.00 1.28
CA ALA A 106 10.34 1.32 1.41
C ALA A 106 10.27 1.85 2.85
N ILE A 107 11.09 2.87 3.10
CA ILE A 107 10.93 3.77 4.24
C ILE A 107 10.42 5.11 3.71
N PRO A 108 9.84 6.00 4.53
CA PRO A 108 9.30 7.27 4.06
C PRO A 108 10.28 8.06 3.18
N GLN A 109 11.57 8.04 3.51
CA GLN A 109 12.61 8.76 2.76
C GLN A 109 12.89 8.21 1.36
N THR A 110 12.63 6.92 1.12
CA THR A 110 12.94 6.26 -0.17
C THR A 110 11.68 6.00 -1.01
N LEU A 111 10.50 6.21 -0.43
CA LEU A 111 9.22 5.88 -1.07
C LEU A 111 9.03 6.58 -2.42
N GLY A 112 9.25 7.89 -2.50
CA GLY A 112 9.06 8.65 -3.74
C GLY A 112 9.89 8.10 -4.90
N ALA A 113 11.17 7.83 -4.68
CA ALA A 113 12.05 7.25 -5.70
C ALA A 113 11.61 5.83 -6.12
N GLN A 114 11.21 4.99 -5.15
CA GLN A 114 10.73 3.63 -5.43
C GLN A 114 9.44 3.64 -6.25
N LEU A 115 8.51 4.54 -5.95
CA LEU A 115 7.27 4.67 -6.73
C LEU A 115 7.51 5.21 -8.14
N THR A 116 8.43 6.15 -8.33
CA THR A 116 8.82 6.60 -9.68
C THR A 116 9.37 5.44 -10.50
N ALA A 117 10.34 4.69 -9.96
CA ALA A 117 10.91 3.53 -10.63
C ALA A 117 9.87 2.43 -10.91
N LEU A 118 8.90 2.25 -10.00
CA LEU A 118 7.81 1.29 -10.19
C LEU A 118 6.87 1.71 -11.33
N ALA A 119 6.50 3.00 -11.39
CA ALA A 119 5.63 3.53 -12.45
C ALA A 119 6.27 3.41 -13.84
N GLU A 120 7.58 3.64 -13.96
CA GLU A 120 8.34 3.45 -15.20
C GLU A 120 8.26 1.99 -15.66
N LYS A 121 8.50 1.02 -14.76
CA LYS A 121 8.41 -0.41 -15.07
C LYS A 121 7.01 -0.84 -15.47
N MET A 122 5.97 -0.30 -14.83
CA MET A 122 4.57 -0.59 -15.19
C MET A 122 4.22 -0.05 -16.58
N THR A 123 4.70 1.15 -16.91
CA THR A 123 4.51 1.73 -18.25
C THR A 123 5.19 0.86 -19.30
N LEU A 124 6.40 0.37 -19.01
CA LEU A 124 7.14 -0.52 -19.89
C LEU A 124 6.43 -1.88 -20.08
N ALA A 125 5.87 -2.46 -19.01
CA ALA A 125 5.11 -3.72 -19.08
C ALA A 125 3.77 -3.59 -19.82
N THR A 126 3.16 -2.40 -19.80
CA THR A 126 1.93 -2.12 -20.56
C THR A 126 2.21 -1.92 -22.05
N GLY A 127 3.45 -1.54 -22.41
CA GLY A 127 3.90 -1.43 -23.81
C GLY A 127 4.35 -2.76 -24.44
N ASP A 128 4.70 -3.77 -23.62
CA ASP A 128 5.23 -5.06 -24.09
C ASP A 128 4.17 -6.18 -24.16
N THR A 129 2.96 -5.91 -23.66
CA THR A 129 1.82 -6.85 -23.76
C THR A 129 1.08 -6.79 -25.11
N ALA A 130 1.55 -5.97 -26.06
CA ALA A 130 0.96 -5.84 -27.39
C ALA A 130 1.56 -6.77 -28.47
N HIS A 131 2.52 -7.65 -28.14
CA HIS A 131 3.05 -8.64 -29.09
C HIS A 131 3.18 -10.04 -28.47
N ALA A 132 2.03 -10.68 -28.22
CA ALA A 132 1.96 -12.13 -28.08
C ALA A 132 0.60 -12.64 -28.60
N GLU A 133 0.16 -12.21 -29.78
CA GLU A 133 -0.81 -12.99 -30.55
C GLU A 133 -0.04 -13.97 -31.43
N GLU A 134 0.03 -15.17 -30.88
CA GLU A 134 0.37 -16.45 -31.47
C GLU A 134 -0.17 -16.60 -32.89
N LYS A 135 0.73 -16.55 -33.88
CA LYS A 135 0.47 -17.12 -35.21
C LYS A 135 1.05 -18.53 -35.22
N VAL A 136 0.20 -19.52 -34.95
CA VAL A 136 0.52 -20.94 -35.20
C VAL A 136 -0.61 -21.57 -36.00
N ALA A 137 -0.20 -22.04 -37.19
CA ALA A 137 -0.83 -22.96 -38.14
C ALA A 137 -2.16 -22.53 -38.81
#